data_AF-A0AAV0TKE2-F1
#
_entry.id   AF-A0AAV0TKE2-F1
#
_cell.length_a   1.000
_cell.length_b   1.000
_cell.length_c   1.000
_cell.angle_alpha   90.00
_cell.angle_beta   90.00
_cell.angle_gamma   90.00
#
_symmetry.space_group_name_H-M   'P 1'
#
loop_
_entity.id
_entity.type
_entity.pdbx_description
1 polymer ?
#
loop_
_entity_poly.entity_id
_entity_poly.type
_entity_poly.pdbx_seq_one_letter_code
_entity_poly.pdbx_strand_id
1 'polypeptide(L)'
;MTIWMTIYLENWKRLSSRETLRWGTAHFSETVNLRPQFYGERIPSFINGMPTRNFPPREKLKRVAYSWVVISFLILVVFVIVSSIFMLSNDLTKGDDSDKLVLDNYKYGSNVSSLANVVQITLMTKIYNYVSIVLVDQENHRTDMEYENSLIIKTVIFQFLNNYAGLIYVGFLKEGFEDCDVSCMHDLEYMLAIVFCSRLFVGNIAEVAVPRLFVYFSRYQLLGHLNYYKQSDAEREIFMAQYDWHGTFDDYTEMALQFGFTKKFVVLQAFAAISVCTNVIIFTGDFYNHLEMPTRVWMFTIFINGMFLFKYFLEICITDVPEDVIVQKYRQEFLISKCLYHMPDDDVSCPIGDDCDDLANELTIVDEDSS
;
A
#
# COMPACT_ATOMS: atom_id res chain seq x y z
N MET A 1 4.56 11.20 15.83
CA MET A 1 4.31 10.07 14.91
C MET A 1 3.76 10.52 13.57
N THR A 2 2.61 11.20 13.50
CA THR A 2 2.05 11.75 12.25
C THR A 2 3.05 12.65 11.48
N ILE A 3 3.77 13.52 12.20
CA ILE A 3 4.80 14.39 11.64
C ILE A 3 5.95 13.59 11.02
N TRP A 4 6.55 12.67 11.79
CA TRP A 4 7.64 11.81 11.32
C TRP A 4 7.23 11.00 10.08
N MET A 5 6.02 10.44 10.08
CA MET A 5 5.49 9.70 8.92
C MET A 5 5.39 10.57 7.67
N THR A 6 4.90 11.80 7.83
CA THR A 6 4.78 12.75 6.72
C THR A 6 6.16 13.06 6.17
N ILE A 7 7.11 13.43 7.03
CA ILE A 7 8.50 13.70 6.63
C ILE A 7 9.15 12.49 5.97
N TYR A 8 8.94 11.28 6.49
CA TYR A 8 9.48 10.04 5.93
C TYR A 8 8.97 9.77 4.52
N LEU A 9 7.65 9.85 4.31
CA LEU A 9 7.03 9.61 3.00
C LEU A 9 7.44 10.69 1.98
N GLU A 10 7.48 11.95 2.38
CA GLU A 10 7.93 13.03 1.50
C GLU A 10 9.42 12.89 1.13
N ASN A 11 10.27 12.52 2.10
CA ASN A 11 11.68 12.25 1.80
C ASN A 11 11.86 11.01 0.91
N TRP A 12 11.01 10.00 1.06
CA TRP A 12 11.00 8.84 0.16
C TRP A 12 10.66 9.22 -1.28
N LYS A 13 9.65 10.08 -1.50
CA LYS A 13 9.31 10.59 -2.85
C LYS A 13 10.48 11.35 -3.49
N ARG A 14 11.18 12.17 -2.70
CA ARG A 14 12.36 12.92 -3.17
C ARG A 14 13.52 12.00 -3.56
N LEU A 15 13.80 10.99 -2.73
CA LEU A 15 14.81 9.97 -3.03
C LEU A 15 14.42 9.18 -4.28
N SER A 16 13.18 8.71 -4.37
CA SER A 16 12.65 7.99 -5.52
C SER A 16 12.81 8.80 -6.81
N SER A 17 12.53 10.11 -6.77
CA SER A 17 12.68 11.00 -7.92
C SER A 17 14.14 11.10 -8.39
N ARG A 18 15.09 11.19 -7.46
CA ARG A 18 16.53 11.21 -7.76
C ARG A 18 17.02 9.91 -8.39
N GLU A 19 16.65 8.77 -7.82
CA GLU A 19 17.06 7.47 -8.35
C GLU A 19 16.42 7.17 -9.70
N THR A 20 15.14 7.54 -9.89
CA THR A 20 14.45 7.39 -11.18
C THR A 20 15.15 8.20 -12.29
N LEU A 21 15.59 9.42 -11.97
CA LEU A 21 16.37 10.23 -12.90
C LEU A 21 17.76 9.61 -13.17
N ARG A 22 18.44 9.14 -12.12
CA ARG A 22 19.77 8.50 -12.22
C ARG A 22 19.75 7.24 -13.09
N TRP A 23 18.68 6.45 -12.99
CA TRP A 23 18.50 5.24 -13.79
C TRP A 23 17.93 5.53 -15.19
N GLY A 24 17.61 6.79 -15.50
CA GLY A 24 17.05 7.18 -16.80
C GLY A 24 15.63 6.69 -17.05
N THR A 25 14.91 6.25 -16.02
CA THR A 25 13.54 5.72 -16.12
C THR A 25 12.46 6.80 -15.93
N ALA A 26 12.85 8.08 -15.83
CA ALA A 26 11.94 9.19 -15.56
C ALA A 26 10.83 9.39 -16.61
N HIS A 27 11.09 9.04 -17.89
CA HIS A 27 10.12 9.14 -18.98
C HIS A 27 9.49 7.79 -19.37
N PHE A 28 9.75 6.72 -18.60
CA PHE A 28 9.27 5.37 -18.94
C PHE A 28 7.74 5.26 -18.98
N SER A 29 7.03 6.14 -18.24
CA SER A 29 5.57 6.22 -18.24
C SER A 29 4.98 6.64 -19.60
N GLU A 30 5.77 7.24 -20.49
CA GLU A 30 5.32 7.68 -21.81
C GLU A 30 5.44 6.56 -22.88
N THR A 31 6.32 5.58 -22.65
CA THR A 31 6.59 4.46 -23.56
C THR A 31 5.84 3.19 -23.14
N VAL A 32 4.51 3.24 -23.10
CA VAL A 32 3.73 2.08 -22.64
C VAL A 32 3.27 1.21 -23.81
N ASN A 33 3.75 -0.03 -23.84
CA ASN A 33 3.32 -1.02 -24.82
C ASN A 33 1.93 -1.59 -24.50
N LEU A 34 1.22 -2.02 -25.55
CA LEU A 34 -0.03 -2.77 -25.41
C LEU A 34 0.27 -4.15 -24.83
N ARG A 35 -0.48 -4.56 -23.81
CA ARG A 35 -0.37 -5.91 -23.25
C ARG A 35 -0.70 -6.95 -24.33
N PRO A 36 0.06 -8.05 -24.47
CA PRO A 36 -0.20 -9.07 -25.50
C PRO A 36 -1.61 -9.67 -25.45
N GLN A 37 -2.16 -9.79 -24.23
CA GLN A 37 -3.47 -10.38 -23.96
C GLN A 37 -4.63 -9.40 -24.22
N PHE A 38 -4.35 -8.11 -24.44
CA PHE A 38 -5.38 -7.11 -24.71
C PHE A 38 -6.04 -7.35 -26.07
N TYR A 39 -7.35 -7.49 -26.06
CA TYR A 39 -8.16 -7.65 -27.28
C TYR A 39 -9.11 -6.47 -27.46
N GLY A 40 -9.45 -6.19 -28.71
CA GLY A 40 -10.30 -5.07 -29.09
C GLY A 40 -10.43 -4.95 -30.61
N GLU A 41 -11.31 -4.06 -31.04
CA GLU A 41 -11.49 -3.75 -32.46
C GLU A 41 -10.27 -2.98 -32.99
N ARG A 42 -9.81 -3.28 -34.21
CA ARG A 42 -8.68 -2.56 -34.81
C ARG A 42 -9.17 -1.26 -35.41
N ILE A 43 -8.78 -0.13 -34.81
CA ILE A 43 -9.13 1.22 -35.23
C ILE A 43 -7.82 2.01 -35.44
N PRO A 44 -7.70 2.83 -36.50
CA PRO A 44 -6.55 3.71 -36.66
C PRO A 44 -6.47 4.70 -35.49
N SER A 45 -5.28 4.84 -34.92
CA SER A 45 -5.00 5.78 -33.83
C SER A 45 -5.17 7.23 -34.31
N PHE A 46 -5.80 8.07 -33.49
CA PHE A 46 -6.01 9.49 -33.78
C PHE A 46 -4.72 10.32 -33.80
N ILE A 47 -3.63 9.83 -33.20
CA ILE A 47 -2.37 10.58 -33.05
C ILE A 47 -1.41 10.26 -34.20
N ASN A 48 -1.20 8.98 -34.50
CA ASN A 48 -0.17 8.50 -35.42
C ASN A 48 -0.72 7.66 -36.59
N GLY A 49 -2.03 7.48 -36.70
CA GLY A 49 -2.68 6.74 -37.79
C GLY A 49 -2.44 5.23 -37.80
N MET A 50 -1.58 4.71 -36.92
CA MET A 50 -1.24 3.29 -36.85
C MET A 50 -2.43 2.46 -36.34
N PRO A 51 -2.58 1.20 -36.79
CA PRO A 51 -3.65 0.33 -36.33
C PRO A 51 -3.45 0.00 -34.85
N THR A 52 -4.39 0.44 -34.01
CA THR A 52 -4.40 0.15 -32.57
C THR A 52 -5.66 -0.63 -32.21
N ARG A 53 -5.59 -1.46 -31.16
CA ARG A 53 -6.78 -2.13 -30.64
C ARG A 53 -7.51 -1.16 -29.70
N ASN A 54 -8.82 -1.03 -29.87
CA ASN A 54 -9.67 -0.24 -29.00
C ASN A 54 -10.76 -1.11 -28.38
N PHE A 55 -11.02 -0.89 -27.10
CA PHE A 55 -12.09 -1.57 -26.37
C PHE A 55 -13.12 -0.53 -25.91
N PRO A 56 -14.43 -0.73 -26.18
CA PRO A 56 -15.44 0.28 -25.93
C PRO A 56 -15.49 0.66 -24.42
N PRO A 57 -15.39 1.95 -24.08
CA PRO A 57 -15.24 2.39 -22.69
C PRO A 57 -16.47 2.07 -21.83
N ARG A 58 -17.67 2.03 -22.43
CA ARG A 58 -18.90 1.65 -21.72
C ARG A 58 -18.91 0.19 -21.28
N GLU A 59 -18.33 -0.70 -22.08
CA GLU A 59 -18.21 -2.11 -21.70
C GLU A 59 -17.13 -2.30 -20.65
N LYS A 60 -16.00 -1.59 -20.78
CA LYS A 60 -14.94 -1.56 -19.75
C LYS A 60 -15.51 -1.13 -18.40
N LEU A 61 -16.27 -0.03 -18.38
CA LEU A 61 -16.87 0.47 -17.14
C LEU A 61 -17.82 -0.56 -16.50
N LYS A 62 -18.64 -1.26 -17.29
CA LYS A 62 -19.53 -2.31 -16.79
C LYS A 62 -18.75 -3.47 -16.15
N ARG A 63 -17.66 -3.92 -16.78
CA ARG A 63 -16.82 -5.00 -16.27
C ARG A 63 -16.04 -4.60 -15.02
N VAL A 64 -15.49 -3.39 -15.00
CA VAL A 64 -14.84 -2.81 -13.81
C VAL A 64 -15.84 -2.68 -12.66
N ALA A 65 -17.06 -2.20 -12.93
CA ALA A 65 -18.12 -2.12 -11.91
C ALA A 65 -18.49 -3.51 -11.37
N TYR A 66 -18.63 -4.52 -12.23
CA TYR A 66 -18.87 -5.90 -11.80
C TYR A 66 -17.76 -6.43 -10.88
N SER A 67 -16.49 -6.21 -11.23
CA SER A 67 -15.34 -6.57 -10.40
C SER A 67 -15.41 -5.93 -9.00
N TRP A 68 -15.74 -4.64 -8.91
CA TRP A 68 -15.95 -3.95 -7.63
C TRP A 68 -17.10 -4.53 -6.81
N VAL A 69 -18.21 -4.93 -7.44
CA VAL A 69 -19.33 -5.59 -6.76
C VAL A 69 -18.89 -6.92 -6.16
N VAL A 70 -18.15 -7.74 -6.90
CA VAL A 70 -17.63 -9.02 -6.40
C VAL A 70 -16.67 -8.81 -5.23
N ILE A 71 -15.78 -7.82 -5.31
CA ILE A 71 -14.85 -7.50 -4.22
C ILE A 71 -15.59 -6.99 -2.98
N SER A 72 -16.58 -6.12 -3.17
CA SER A 72 -17.44 -5.64 -2.07
C SER A 72 -18.19 -6.78 -1.40
N PHE A 73 -18.64 -7.78 -2.17
CA PHE A 73 -19.27 -8.98 -1.63
C PHE A 73 -18.28 -9.81 -0.81
N LEU A 74 -17.05 -10.03 -1.30
CA LEU A 74 -16.01 -10.73 -0.53
C LEU A 74 -15.67 -10.01 0.78
N ILE A 75 -15.61 -8.68 0.76
CA ILE A 75 -15.42 -7.87 1.98
C ILE A 75 -16.57 -8.10 2.98
N LEU A 76 -17.82 -8.12 2.51
CA LEU A 76 -18.97 -8.40 3.38
C LEU A 76 -18.87 -9.80 3.99
N VAL A 77 -18.50 -10.80 3.20
CA VAL A 77 -18.29 -12.18 3.69
C VAL A 77 -17.22 -12.22 4.79
N VAL A 78 -16.11 -11.49 4.63
CA VAL A 78 -15.09 -11.35 5.67
C VAL A 78 -15.68 -10.81 6.96
N PHE A 79 -16.44 -9.70 6.91
CA PHE A 79 -17.07 -9.13 8.11
C PHE A 79 -18.03 -10.12 8.78
N VAL A 80 -18.86 -10.83 8.01
CA VAL A 80 -19.79 -11.83 8.54
C VAL A 80 -19.05 -12.99 9.22
N ILE A 81 -18.00 -13.52 8.60
CA ILE A 81 -17.23 -14.63 9.19
C ILE A 81 -16.54 -14.16 10.48
N VAL A 82 -15.92 -12.98 10.46
CA VAL A 82 -15.28 -12.41 11.65
C VAL A 82 -16.30 -12.23 12.77
N SER A 83 -17.42 -11.57 12.51
CA SER A 83 -18.50 -11.42 13.51
C SER A 83 -18.95 -12.77 14.06
N SER A 84 -19.13 -13.77 13.19
CA SER A 84 -19.54 -15.12 13.60
C SER A 84 -18.51 -15.80 14.52
N ILE A 85 -17.22 -15.67 14.24
CA ILE A 85 -16.14 -16.24 15.08
C ILE A 85 -16.17 -15.64 16.48
N PHE A 86 -16.32 -14.31 16.56
CA PHE A 86 -16.31 -13.59 17.83
C PHE A 86 -17.60 -13.82 18.64
N MET A 87 -18.77 -13.79 18.01
CA MET A 87 -20.04 -14.10 18.67
C MET A 87 -20.04 -15.53 19.21
N LEU A 88 -19.59 -16.51 18.42
CA LEU A 88 -19.48 -17.90 18.85
C LEU A 88 -18.53 -18.04 20.04
N SER A 89 -17.40 -17.33 20.05
CA SER A 89 -16.47 -17.35 21.17
C SER A 89 -17.09 -16.77 22.45
N ASN A 90 -17.86 -15.69 22.34
CA ASN A 90 -18.58 -15.09 23.47
C ASN A 90 -19.68 -16.03 24.00
N ASP A 91 -20.49 -16.64 23.12
CA ASP A 91 -21.52 -17.60 23.50
C ASP A 91 -20.94 -18.83 24.22
N LEU A 92 -19.83 -19.38 23.72
CA LEU A 92 -19.11 -20.48 24.36
C LEU A 92 -18.50 -20.11 25.73
N THR A 93 -18.29 -18.82 25.98
CA THR A 93 -17.73 -18.32 27.25
C THR A 93 -18.82 -17.95 28.27
N LYS A 94 -20.04 -17.61 27.81
CA LYS A 94 -21.18 -17.21 28.65
C LYS A 94 -22.24 -18.31 28.87
N GLY A 95 -22.34 -19.28 27.97
CA GLY A 95 -23.37 -20.32 28.02
C GLY A 95 -23.20 -21.30 29.18
N ASP A 96 -24.33 -21.80 29.69
CA ASP A 96 -24.52 -22.76 30.81
C ASP A 96 -23.88 -24.16 30.56
N ASP A 97 -23.24 -24.34 29.40
CA ASP A 97 -22.52 -25.56 28.96
C ASP A 97 -21.00 -25.38 29.16
N SER A 98 -20.61 -24.73 30.26
CA SER A 98 -19.26 -24.24 30.60
C SER A 98 -18.17 -25.33 30.69
N ASP A 99 -18.53 -26.61 30.61
CA ASP A 99 -17.60 -27.74 30.82
C ASP A 99 -16.81 -28.15 29.57
N LYS A 100 -17.10 -27.62 28.37
CA LYS A 100 -16.43 -28.09 27.13
C LYS A 100 -15.21 -27.28 26.68
N LEU A 101 -15.02 -26.06 27.16
CA LEU A 101 -13.89 -25.18 26.78
C LEU A 101 -13.24 -24.43 27.94
N VAL A 102 -13.66 -24.73 29.18
CA VAL A 102 -13.01 -24.27 30.41
C VAL A 102 -12.23 -25.44 31.01
N LEU A 103 -11.01 -25.66 30.52
CA LEU A 103 -10.05 -26.48 31.24
C LEU A 103 -9.40 -25.58 32.30
N ASP A 104 -9.60 -25.91 33.57
CA ASP A 104 -8.83 -25.40 34.71
C ASP A 104 -8.98 -23.89 35.00
N ASN A 105 -10.22 -23.38 35.09
CA ASN A 105 -10.54 -21.98 35.44
C ASN A 105 -9.94 -20.89 34.52
N TYR A 106 -9.36 -21.25 33.37
CA TYR A 106 -8.76 -20.31 32.42
C TYR A 106 -9.63 -20.16 31.16
N LYS A 107 -10.03 -18.92 30.84
CA LYS A 107 -10.91 -18.62 29.68
C LYS A 107 -10.11 -18.67 28.37
N TYR A 108 -10.06 -19.84 27.72
CA TYR A 108 -9.41 -20.00 26.41
C TYR A 108 -10.16 -19.35 25.23
N GLY A 109 -11.40 -18.89 25.41
CA GLY A 109 -12.25 -18.36 24.33
C GLY A 109 -11.60 -17.22 23.52
N SER A 110 -10.90 -16.30 24.19
CA SER A 110 -10.20 -15.18 23.53
C SER A 110 -9.02 -15.65 22.66
N ASN A 111 -8.22 -16.59 23.15
CA ASN A 111 -7.07 -17.14 22.42
C ASN A 111 -7.51 -17.98 21.22
N VAL A 112 -8.56 -18.79 21.38
CA VAL A 112 -9.12 -19.62 20.30
C VAL A 112 -9.73 -18.73 19.20
N SER A 113 -10.47 -17.68 19.57
CA SER A 113 -11.01 -16.70 18.62
C SER A 113 -9.92 -15.96 17.85
N SER A 114 -8.84 -15.59 18.54
CA SER A 114 -7.68 -14.93 17.92
C SER A 114 -7.00 -15.83 16.89
N LEU A 115 -6.78 -17.11 17.23
CA LEU A 115 -6.18 -18.08 16.31
C LEU A 115 -7.10 -18.37 15.11
N ALA A 116 -8.40 -18.53 15.35
CA ALA A 116 -9.39 -18.71 14.29
C ALA A 116 -9.43 -17.51 13.33
N ASN A 117 -9.29 -16.29 13.85
CA ASN A 117 -9.19 -15.07 13.04
C ASN A 117 -7.92 -15.09 12.16
N VAL A 118 -6.77 -15.52 12.68
CA VAL A 118 -5.54 -15.67 11.86
C VAL A 118 -5.74 -16.67 10.71
N VAL A 119 -6.38 -17.80 10.99
CA VAL A 119 -6.71 -18.81 9.96
C VAL A 119 -7.67 -18.24 8.92
N GLN A 120 -8.73 -17.55 9.35
CA GLN A 120 -9.69 -16.88 8.47
C GLN A 120 -8.99 -15.87 7.56
N ILE A 121 -8.16 -14.99 8.14
CA ILE A 121 -7.41 -13.98 7.41
C ILE A 121 -6.53 -14.63 6.33
N THR A 122 -5.81 -15.71 6.67
CA THR A 122 -4.93 -16.43 5.75
C THR A 122 -5.72 -17.08 4.60
N LEU A 123 -6.82 -17.76 4.93
CA LEU A 123 -7.67 -18.43 3.95
C LEU A 123 -8.30 -17.43 2.98
N MET A 124 -8.88 -16.34 3.50
CA MET A 124 -9.52 -15.31 2.68
C MET A 124 -8.51 -14.58 1.79
N THR A 125 -7.28 -14.37 2.25
CA THR A 125 -6.21 -13.80 1.41
C THR A 125 -5.90 -14.70 0.21
N LYS A 126 -5.79 -16.02 0.42
CA LYS A 126 -5.55 -16.97 -0.68
C LYS A 126 -6.69 -17.02 -1.69
N ILE A 127 -7.93 -17.06 -1.21
CA ILE A 127 -9.13 -17.05 -2.08
C ILE A 127 -9.15 -15.76 -2.89
N TYR A 128 -8.91 -14.62 -2.24
CA TYR A 128 -8.91 -13.32 -2.90
C TYR A 128 -7.81 -13.20 -3.96
N ASN A 129 -6.58 -13.62 -3.68
CA ASN A 129 -5.48 -13.53 -4.65
C ASN A 129 -5.79 -14.32 -5.94
N TYR A 130 -6.48 -15.45 -5.82
CA TYR A 130 -6.94 -16.18 -7.01
C TYR A 130 -8.06 -15.45 -7.75
N VAL A 131 -9.07 -14.97 -7.02
CA VAL A 131 -10.24 -14.30 -7.60
C VAL A 131 -9.87 -12.96 -8.24
N SER A 132 -8.97 -12.19 -7.64
CA SER A 132 -8.59 -10.85 -8.09
C SER A 132 -7.92 -10.88 -9.48
N ILE A 133 -7.05 -11.85 -9.74
CA ILE A 133 -6.41 -12.05 -11.04
C ILE A 133 -7.49 -12.32 -12.10
N VAL A 134 -8.39 -13.27 -11.83
CA VAL A 134 -9.47 -13.63 -12.76
C VAL A 134 -10.38 -12.44 -13.05
N LEU A 135 -10.72 -11.64 -12.04
CA LEU A 135 -11.56 -10.45 -12.20
C LEU A 135 -10.86 -9.37 -13.03
N VAL A 136 -9.58 -9.09 -12.75
CA VAL A 136 -8.84 -8.02 -13.44
C VAL A 136 -8.52 -8.43 -14.88
N ASP A 137 -8.28 -9.71 -15.15
CA ASP A 137 -8.16 -10.22 -16.52
C ASP A 137 -9.45 -10.02 -17.33
N GLN A 138 -10.62 -10.15 -16.69
CA GLN A 138 -11.91 -9.87 -17.34
C GLN A 138 -12.11 -8.37 -17.65
N GLU A 139 -11.50 -7.46 -16.89
CA GLU A 139 -11.58 -6.01 -17.11
C GLU A 139 -10.90 -5.56 -18.43
N ASN A 140 -10.02 -6.38 -18.99
CA ASN A 140 -9.33 -6.16 -20.26
C ASN A 140 -8.62 -4.79 -20.34
N HIS A 141 -7.63 -4.59 -19.47
CA HIS A 141 -6.80 -3.38 -19.46
C HIS A 141 -5.87 -3.30 -20.67
N ARG A 142 -5.64 -2.07 -21.15
CA ARG A 142 -4.88 -1.83 -22.39
C ARG A 142 -3.37 -2.01 -22.19
N THR A 143 -2.87 -1.57 -21.04
CA THR A 143 -1.46 -1.54 -20.69
C THR A 143 -1.21 -2.34 -19.42
N ASP A 144 0.02 -2.82 -19.24
CA ASP A 144 0.42 -3.54 -18.02
C ASP A 144 0.30 -2.62 -16.79
N MET A 145 0.67 -1.35 -16.91
CA MET A 145 0.51 -0.36 -15.85
C MET A 145 -0.96 -0.17 -15.40
N GLU A 146 -1.92 -0.10 -16.33
CA GLU A 146 -3.34 -0.02 -15.97
C GLU A 146 -3.82 -1.29 -15.25
N TYR A 147 -3.39 -2.45 -15.75
CA TYR A 147 -3.70 -3.75 -15.17
C TYR A 147 -3.18 -3.86 -13.73
N GLU A 148 -1.89 -3.60 -13.55
CA GLU A 148 -1.20 -3.62 -12.27
C GLU A 148 -1.84 -2.64 -11.29
N ASN A 149 -2.05 -1.38 -11.69
CA ASN A 149 -2.69 -0.38 -10.83
C ASN A 149 -4.11 -0.80 -10.38
N SER A 150 -4.90 -1.39 -11.28
CA SER A 150 -6.23 -1.90 -10.94
C SER A 150 -6.15 -3.03 -9.92
N LEU A 151 -5.23 -3.97 -10.10
CA LEU A 151 -5.00 -5.08 -9.19
C LEU A 151 -4.49 -4.59 -7.83
N ILE A 152 -3.54 -3.66 -7.82
CA ILE A 152 -2.94 -3.05 -6.62
C ILE A 152 -4.03 -2.43 -5.76
N ILE A 153 -4.83 -1.52 -6.32
CA ILE A 153 -5.84 -0.78 -5.56
C ILE A 153 -6.86 -1.74 -4.92
N LYS A 154 -7.36 -2.69 -5.70
CA LYS A 154 -8.33 -3.68 -5.24
C LYS A 154 -7.76 -4.54 -4.13
N THR A 155 -6.52 -5.00 -4.30
CA THR A 155 -5.84 -5.88 -3.35
C THR A 155 -5.51 -5.17 -2.06
N VAL A 156 -5.00 -3.95 -2.12
CA VAL A 156 -4.74 -3.12 -0.93
C VAL A 156 -6.02 -2.91 -0.12
N ILE A 157 -7.15 -2.58 -0.78
CA ILE A 157 -8.43 -2.36 -0.09
C ILE A 157 -8.93 -3.64 0.57
N PHE A 158 -8.95 -4.75 -0.18
CA PHE A 158 -9.39 -6.04 0.37
C PHE A 158 -8.50 -6.48 1.53
N GLN A 159 -7.18 -6.48 1.34
CA GLN A 159 -6.24 -6.92 2.37
C GLN A 159 -6.29 -6.02 3.60
N PHE A 160 -6.47 -4.71 3.44
CA PHE A 160 -6.69 -3.80 4.56
C PHE A 160 -7.95 -4.20 5.34
N LEU A 161 -9.09 -4.33 4.68
CA LEU A 161 -10.34 -4.67 5.36
C LEU A 161 -10.29 -6.06 5.99
N ASN A 162 -9.72 -7.05 5.30
CA ASN A 162 -9.55 -8.41 5.83
C ASN A 162 -8.66 -8.45 7.07
N ASN A 163 -7.55 -7.70 7.07
CA ASN A 163 -6.66 -7.63 8.22
C ASN A 163 -7.24 -6.88 9.42
N TYR A 164 -8.01 -5.84 9.14
CA TYR A 164 -8.53 -4.95 10.17
C TYR A 164 -9.98 -5.25 10.55
N ALA A 165 -10.64 -6.24 9.92
CA ALA A 165 -12.03 -6.59 10.22
C ALA A 165 -12.21 -7.01 11.68
N GLY A 166 -11.34 -7.88 12.21
CA GLY A 166 -11.38 -8.28 13.62
C GLY A 166 -11.23 -7.10 14.59
N LEU A 167 -10.37 -6.14 14.23
CA LEU A 167 -10.21 -4.91 14.98
C LEU A 167 -11.43 -4.00 14.96
N ILE A 168 -12.02 -3.82 13.78
CA ILE A 168 -13.21 -3.01 13.61
C ILE A 168 -14.36 -3.64 14.40
N TYR A 169 -14.47 -4.97 14.38
CA TYR A 169 -15.47 -5.70 15.17
C TYR A 169 -15.28 -5.44 16.67
N VAL A 170 -14.08 -5.70 17.21
CA VAL A 170 -13.86 -5.56 18.66
C VAL A 170 -13.91 -4.09 19.11
N GLY A 171 -13.42 -3.15 18.31
CA GLY A 171 -13.35 -1.74 18.68
C GLY A 171 -14.67 -0.96 18.56
N PHE A 172 -15.57 -1.35 17.64
CA PHE A 172 -16.80 -0.58 17.39
C PHE A 172 -18.09 -1.39 17.53
N LEU A 173 -18.08 -2.68 17.18
CA LEU A 173 -19.30 -3.50 17.20
C LEU A 173 -19.47 -4.20 18.54
N LYS A 174 -18.39 -4.63 19.18
CA LYS A 174 -18.45 -5.36 20.45
C LYS A 174 -19.12 -4.54 21.55
N GLU A 175 -18.76 -3.25 21.70
CA GLU A 175 -19.37 -2.36 22.72
C GLU A 175 -20.88 -2.15 22.51
N GLY A 176 -21.38 -2.25 21.27
CA GLY A 176 -22.80 -2.09 20.96
C GLY A 176 -23.65 -3.35 21.14
N PHE A 177 -23.06 -4.54 21.04
CA PHE A 177 -23.77 -5.83 21.10
C PHE A 177 -23.49 -6.64 22.37
N GLU A 178 -22.37 -6.41 23.04
CA GLU A 178 -21.95 -7.11 24.25
C GLU A 178 -21.56 -6.09 25.32
N ASP A 179 -22.14 -6.17 26.52
CA ASP A 179 -21.69 -5.36 27.68
C ASP A 179 -20.18 -5.59 27.90
N CYS A 180 -19.36 -4.60 27.55
CA CYS A 180 -17.91 -4.65 27.73
C CYS A 180 -17.52 -4.01 29.06
N ASP A 181 -16.94 -4.82 29.94
CA ASP A 181 -16.28 -4.38 31.17
C ASP A 181 -14.86 -3.87 30.88
N VAL A 182 -14.21 -3.18 31.82
CA VAL A 182 -12.86 -2.55 31.66
C VAL A 182 -11.78 -3.54 31.15
N SER A 183 -11.94 -4.86 31.37
CA SER A 183 -11.06 -5.90 30.82
C SER A 183 -11.10 -6.05 29.29
N CYS A 184 -12.13 -5.53 28.61
CA CYS A 184 -12.34 -5.67 27.17
C CYS A 184 -11.27 -4.96 26.31
N MET A 185 -10.72 -3.83 26.78
CA MET A 185 -9.60 -3.16 26.09
C MET A 185 -8.31 -4.00 26.15
N HIS A 186 -8.07 -4.71 27.24
CA HIS A 186 -6.87 -5.53 27.39
C HIS A 186 -6.94 -6.79 26.50
N ASP A 187 -8.14 -7.35 26.32
CA ASP A 187 -8.38 -8.44 25.37
C ASP A 187 -8.10 -8.00 23.93
N LEU A 188 -8.50 -6.77 23.56
CA LEU A 188 -8.23 -6.20 22.23
C LEU A 188 -6.73 -6.04 21.95
N GLU A 189 -5.96 -5.57 22.94
CA GLU A 189 -4.51 -5.44 22.84
C GLU A 189 -3.83 -6.80 22.64
N TYR A 190 -4.25 -7.83 23.39
CA TYR A 190 -3.72 -9.18 23.22
C TYR A 190 -4.09 -9.80 21.87
N MET A 191 -5.33 -9.65 21.41
CA MET A 191 -5.75 -10.12 20.09
C MET A 191 -4.91 -9.47 18.97
N LEU A 192 -4.68 -8.17 19.09
CA LEU A 192 -3.82 -7.41 18.18
C LEU A 192 -2.39 -7.94 18.15
N ALA A 193 -1.79 -8.12 19.32
CA ALA A 193 -0.43 -8.62 19.44
C ALA A 193 -0.31 -10.03 18.84
N ILE A 194 -1.28 -10.91 19.11
CA ILE A 194 -1.30 -12.28 18.57
C ILE A 194 -1.45 -12.27 17.05
N VAL A 195 -2.39 -11.50 16.49
CA VAL A 195 -2.58 -11.41 15.03
C VAL A 195 -1.34 -10.83 14.34
N PHE A 196 -0.71 -9.80 14.92
CA PHE A 196 0.49 -9.18 14.38
C PHE A 196 1.70 -10.12 14.44
N CYS A 197 2.00 -10.70 15.61
CA CYS A 197 3.10 -11.63 15.78
C CYS A 197 2.91 -12.88 14.92
N SER A 198 1.72 -13.48 14.93
CA SER A 198 1.44 -14.66 14.11
C SER A 198 1.63 -14.38 12.62
N ARG A 199 1.24 -13.21 12.11
CA ARG A 199 1.50 -12.85 10.71
C ARG A 199 2.98 -12.69 10.40
N LEU A 200 3.76 -12.03 11.26
CA LEU A 200 5.21 -11.93 11.08
C LEU A 200 5.87 -13.32 11.04
N PHE A 201 5.48 -14.22 11.94
CA PHE A 201 6.06 -15.58 11.97
C PHE A 201 5.56 -16.44 10.80
N VAL A 202 4.26 -16.46 10.53
CA VAL A 202 3.66 -17.29 9.47
C VAL A 202 4.08 -16.80 8.08
N GLY A 203 4.14 -15.49 7.84
CA GLY A 203 4.62 -14.91 6.58
C GLY A 203 6.07 -15.30 6.29
N ASN A 204 6.98 -15.04 7.23
CA ASN A 204 8.39 -15.42 7.11
C ASN A 204 8.58 -16.93 6.88
N ILE A 205 7.81 -17.79 7.57
CA ILE A 205 7.87 -19.24 7.35
C ILE A 205 7.37 -19.60 5.94
N ALA A 206 6.23 -19.05 5.51
CA ALA A 206 5.60 -19.37 4.23
C ALA A 206 6.42 -18.88 3.03
N GLU A 207 7.10 -17.74 3.13
CA GLU A 207 7.83 -17.12 2.03
C GLU A 207 9.30 -17.53 1.97
N VAL A 208 9.95 -17.73 3.13
CA VAL A 208 11.39 -18.06 3.15
C VAL A 208 11.60 -19.54 3.42
N ALA A 209 10.99 -20.08 4.48
CA ALA A 209 11.29 -21.44 4.93
C ALA A 209 10.67 -22.50 3.99
N VAL A 210 9.39 -22.37 3.66
CA VAL A 210 8.68 -23.36 2.81
C VAL A 210 9.30 -23.49 1.41
N PRO A 211 9.57 -22.41 0.66
CA PRO A 211 10.13 -22.54 -0.68
C PRO A 211 11.55 -23.08 -0.67
N ARG A 212 12.38 -22.67 0.31
CA ARG A 212 13.75 -23.21 0.46
C ARG A 212 13.75 -24.68 0.82
N LEU A 213 12.86 -25.11 1.72
CA LEU A 213 12.71 -26.54 2.04
C LEU A 213 12.22 -27.31 0.81
N PHE A 214 11.23 -26.80 0.09
CA PHE A 214 10.74 -27.43 -1.13
C PHE A 214 11.83 -27.57 -2.20
N VAL A 215 12.62 -26.53 -2.44
CA VAL A 215 13.77 -26.56 -3.36
C VAL A 215 14.84 -27.54 -2.87
N TYR A 216 15.14 -27.54 -1.56
CA TYR A 216 16.10 -28.49 -0.97
C TYR A 216 15.65 -29.94 -1.18
N PHE A 217 14.40 -30.26 -0.88
CA PHE A 217 13.84 -31.60 -1.07
C PHE A 217 13.77 -31.98 -2.56
N SER A 218 13.32 -31.07 -3.42
CA SER A 218 13.25 -31.30 -4.88
C SER A 218 14.64 -31.56 -5.46
N ARG A 219 15.65 -30.79 -5.02
CA ARG A 219 17.04 -30.97 -5.42
C ARG A 219 17.60 -32.30 -4.93
N TYR A 220 17.34 -32.67 -3.68
CA TYR A 220 17.75 -33.97 -3.14
C TYR A 220 17.12 -35.14 -3.90
N GLN A 221 15.82 -35.06 -4.20
CA GLN A 221 15.11 -36.10 -4.95
C GLN A 221 15.58 -36.23 -6.40
N LEU A 222 15.82 -35.11 -7.09
CA LEU A 222 16.22 -35.09 -8.50
C LEU A 222 17.71 -35.43 -8.70
N LEU A 223 18.59 -34.87 -7.88
CA LEU A 223 20.05 -34.93 -8.09
C LEU A 223 20.76 -35.88 -7.09
N GLY A 224 20.09 -36.31 -6.02
CA GLY A 224 20.68 -37.17 -5.00
C GLY A 224 21.11 -38.56 -5.49
N HIS A 225 20.57 -39.02 -6.63
CA HIS A 225 20.96 -40.29 -7.24
C HIS A 225 22.19 -40.17 -8.16
N LEU A 226 22.64 -38.96 -8.47
CA LEU A 226 23.74 -38.70 -9.40
C LEU A 226 25.00 -38.28 -8.65
N ASN A 227 25.86 -39.25 -8.31
CA ASN A 227 27.11 -39.00 -7.56
C ASN A 227 28.15 -38.13 -8.30
N TYR A 228 28.03 -37.95 -9.63
CA TYR A 228 29.01 -37.24 -10.44
C TYR A 228 28.35 -36.37 -11.52
N TYR A 229 27.26 -35.67 -11.18
CA TYR A 229 26.60 -34.75 -12.10
C TYR A 229 27.04 -33.31 -11.86
N LYS A 230 27.69 -32.72 -12.86
CA LYS A 230 28.01 -31.29 -12.86
C LYS A 230 26.85 -30.53 -13.50
N GLN A 231 26.09 -29.83 -12.67
CA GLN A 231 24.95 -29.03 -13.07
C GLN A 231 25.37 -27.90 -14.03
N SER A 232 24.61 -27.72 -15.11
CA SER A 232 24.76 -26.56 -16.00
C SER A 232 24.22 -25.29 -15.33
N ASP A 233 24.69 -24.12 -15.73
CA ASP A 233 24.21 -22.85 -15.17
C ASP A 233 22.68 -22.69 -15.34
N ALA A 234 22.13 -23.08 -16.48
CA ALA A 234 20.69 -23.05 -16.74
C ALA A 234 19.90 -23.99 -15.79
N GLU A 235 20.46 -25.15 -15.46
CA GLU A 235 19.81 -26.06 -14.51
C GLU A 235 19.86 -25.52 -13.08
N ARG A 236 20.88 -24.72 -12.75
CA ARG A 236 20.95 -24.04 -11.45
C ARG A 236 19.88 -22.96 -11.35
N GLU A 237 19.63 -22.23 -12.44
CA GLU A 237 18.59 -21.19 -12.53
C GLU A 237 17.17 -21.74 -12.36
N ILE A 238 16.88 -22.96 -12.84
CA ILE A 238 15.56 -23.61 -12.65
C ILE A 238 15.18 -23.75 -11.17
N PHE A 239 16.15 -23.93 -10.28
CA PHE A 239 15.91 -24.05 -8.83
C PHE A 239 15.88 -22.69 -8.11
N MET A 240 16.13 -21.58 -8.81
CA MET A 240 16.03 -20.25 -8.24
C MET A 240 14.58 -19.76 -8.26
N ALA A 241 14.23 -18.89 -7.30
CA ALA A 241 12.93 -18.25 -7.30
C ALA A 241 12.80 -17.34 -8.54
N GLN A 242 11.67 -17.41 -9.23
CA GLN A 242 11.39 -16.53 -10.35
C GLN A 242 11.09 -15.13 -9.83
N TYR A 243 11.79 -14.14 -10.38
CA TYR A 243 11.49 -12.73 -10.11
C TYR A 243 10.38 -12.29 -11.06
N ASP A 244 9.16 -12.18 -10.54
CA ASP A 244 8.00 -11.67 -11.26
C ASP A 244 7.47 -10.41 -10.58
N TRP A 245 6.85 -9.51 -11.34
CA TRP A 245 6.29 -8.26 -10.83
C TRP A 245 5.24 -8.52 -9.74
N HIS A 246 4.51 -9.64 -9.85
CA HIS A 246 3.52 -10.03 -8.86
C HIS A 246 4.16 -10.31 -7.49
N GLY A 247 5.36 -10.90 -7.47
CA GLY A 247 6.12 -11.13 -6.23
C GLY A 247 6.57 -9.81 -5.61
N THR A 248 7.08 -8.87 -6.41
CA THR A 248 7.48 -7.55 -5.91
C THR A 248 6.28 -6.78 -5.34
N PHE A 249 5.11 -6.90 -5.97
CA PHE A 249 3.88 -6.31 -5.48
C PHE A 249 3.45 -6.91 -4.13
N ASP A 250 3.49 -8.23 -3.99
CA ASP A 250 3.15 -8.91 -2.73
C ASP A 250 4.09 -8.45 -1.60
N ASP A 251 5.40 -8.36 -1.86
CA ASP A 251 6.40 -7.84 -0.92
C ASP A 251 6.09 -6.40 -0.48
N TYR A 252 5.78 -5.51 -1.44
CA TYR A 252 5.41 -4.12 -1.13
C TYR A 252 4.11 -4.01 -0.35
N THR A 253 3.13 -4.86 -0.67
CA THR A 253 1.85 -4.87 0.04
C THR A 253 2.02 -5.39 1.46
N GLU A 254 2.88 -6.38 1.67
CA GLU A 254 3.24 -6.83 3.01
C GLU A 254 3.94 -5.72 3.81
N MET A 255 4.96 -5.07 3.24
CA MET A 255 5.61 -3.93 3.86
C MET A 255 4.64 -2.79 4.17
N ALA A 256 3.70 -2.49 3.27
CA ALA A 256 2.69 -1.46 3.47
C ALA A 256 1.67 -1.83 4.57
N LEU A 257 1.28 -3.10 4.67
CA LEU A 257 0.42 -3.60 5.74
C LEU A 257 1.16 -3.60 7.09
N GLN A 258 2.43 -4.01 7.13
CA GLN A 258 3.26 -3.95 8.32
C GLN A 258 3.43 -2.50 8.77
N PHE A 259 3.75 -1.58 7.86
CA PHE A 259 3.75 -0.14 8.11
C PHE A 259 2.37 0.32 8.61
N GLY A 260 1.29 -0.18 8.04
CA GLY A 260 -0.09 0.07 8.48
C GLY A 260 -0.38 -0.45 9.89
N PHE A 261 0.11 -1.63 10.27
CA PHE A 261 -0.03 -2.20 11.61
C PHE A 261 0.84 -1.45 12.62
N THR A 262 2.12 -1.19 12.33
CA THR A 262 2.98 -0.36 13.18
C THR A 262 2.40 1.04 13.33
N LYS A 263 1.92 1.64 12.23
CA LYS A 263 1.27 2.94 12.25
C LYS A 263 -0.01 2.88 13.06
N LYS A 264 -0.96 1.98 12.79
CA LYS A 264 -2.21 1.88 13.55
C LYS A 264 -2.01 1.39 14.97
N PHE A 265 -0.96 0.65 15.30
CA PHE A 265 -0.64 0.20 16.65
C PHE A 265 -0.04 1.36 17.44
N VAL A 266 0.97 2.03 16.89
CA VAL A 266 1.54 3.24 17.51
C VAL A 266 0.55 4.40 17.47
N VAL A 267 -0.33 4.49 16.47
CA VAL A 267 -1.39 5.50 16.35
C VAL A 267 -2.61 5.09 17.16
N LEU A 268 -3.00 3.83 17.36
CA LEU A 268 -4.03 3.45 18.34
C LEU A 268 -3.49 3.62 19.74
N GLN A 269 -2.22 3.34 20.00
CA GLN A 269 -1.62 3.51 21.32
C GLN A 269 -1.31 4.98 21.59
N ALA A 270 -0.95 5.76 20.58
CA ALA A 270 -0.82 7.21 20.67
C ALA A 270 -2.18 7.91 20.61
N PHE A 271 -3.19 7.42 19.89
CA PHE A 271 -4.57 7.93 19.96
C PHE A 271 -5.27 7.40 21.17
N ALA A 272 -4.94 6.25 21.76
CA ALA A 272 -5.43 5.84 23.06
C ALA A 272 -4.72 6.67 24.13
N ALA A 273 -3.42 6.95 24.01
CA ALA A 273 -2.74 7.87 24.92
C ALA A 273 -3.20 9.33 24.72
N ILE A 274 -3.42 9.79 23.49
CA ILE A 274 -3.94 11.14 23.18
C ILE A 274 -5.42 11.20 23.46
N SER A 275 -6.23 10.16 23.23
CA SER A 275 -7.65 10.07 23.60
C SER A 275 -7.81 9.88 25.09
N VAL A 276 -6.91 9.20 25.80
CA VAL A 276 -6.90 9.16 27.26
C VAL A 276 -6.42 10.50 27.77
N CYS A 277 -5.40 11.14 27.21
CA CYS A 277 -5.00 12.49 27.62
C CYS A 277 -6.07 13.53 27.27
N THR A 278 -6.69 13.49 26.09
CA THR A 278 -7.75 14.41 25.68
C THR A 278 -9.09 14.05 26.31
N ASN A 279 -9.44 12.79 26.56
CA ASN A 279 -10.59 12.42 27.39
C ASN A 279 -10.31 12.70 28.87
N VAL A 280 -9.09 12.62 29.37
CA VAL A 280 -8.74 12.99 30.75
C VAL A 280 -8.72 14.51 30.90
N ILE A 281 -8.31 15.26 29.88
CA ILE A 281 -8.28 16.73 29.92
C ILE A 281 -9.66 17.33 29.61
N ILE A 282 -10.32 16.89 28.53
CA ILE A 282 -11.60 17.41 28.03
C ILE A 282 -12.77 16.70 28.72
N PHE A 283 -12.70 15.38 28.91
CA PHE A 283 -13.83 14.60 29.42
C PHE A 283 -13.83 14.30 30.93
N THR A 284 -12.67 14.21 31.56
CA THR A 284 -12.49 13.84 32.98
C THR A 284 -11.89 14.99 33.80
N GLY A 285 -11.37 16.02 33.11
CA GLY A 285 -10.65 17.12 33.74
C GLY A 285 -11.63 18.17 34.25
N ASP A 286 -11.47 18.56 35.52
CA ASP A 286 -12.34 19.56 36.16
C ASP A 286 -12.36 20.92 35.46
N PHE A 287 -11.38 21.19 34.59
CA PHE A 287 -11.28 22.41 33.81
C PHE A 287 -12.45 22.64 32.85
N TYR A 288 -13.02 21.59 32.24
CA TYR A 288 -14.07 21.71 31.22
C TYR A 288 -15.42 21.08 31.63
N ASN A 289 -15.58 20.74 32.91
CA ASN A 289 -16.83 20.17 33.45
C ASN A 289 -18.01 21.15 33.41
N HIS A 290 -17.76 22.45 33.22
CA HIS A 290 -18.80 23.46 33.03
C HIS A 290 -19.36 23.52 31.59
N LEU A 291 -18.77 22.77 30.65
CA LEU A 291 -19.18 22.74 29.25
C LEU A 291 -20.04 21.51 28.95
N GLU A 292 -21.11 21.71 28.18
CA GLU A 292 -21.99 20.63 27.74
C GLU A 292 -21.24 19.60 26.85
N MET A 293 -21.64 18.33 26.92
CA MET A 293 -21.11 17.23 26.10
C MET A 293 -20.97 17.55 24.59
N PRO A 294 -21.93 18.19 23.90
CA PRO A 294 -21.75 18.59 22.50
C PRO A 294 -20.53 19.49 22.27
N THR A 295 -20.28 20.46 23.16
CA THR A 295 -19.14 21.37 23.05
C THR A 295 -17.81 20.62 23.18
N ARG A 296 -17.76 19.60 24.05
CA ARG A 296 -16.59 18.73 24.25
C ARG A 296 -16.27 17.88 23.00
N VAL A 297 -17.29 17.33 22.35
CA VAL A 297 -17.14 16.60 21.06
C VAL A 297 -16.68 17.53 19.94
N TRP A 298 -17.20 18.77 19.89
CA TRP A 298 -16.76 19.78 18.93
C TRP A 298 -15.30 20.18 19.13
N MET A 299 -14.84 20.37 20.37
CA MET A 299 -13.43 20.65 20.66
C MET A 299 -12.51 19.51 20.19
N PHE A 300 -12.88 18.25 20.43
CA PHE A 300 -12.13 17.09 19.93
C PHE A 300 -12.09 17.04 18.39
N THR A 301 -13.22 17.32 17.75
CA THR A 301 -13.33 17.37 16.29
C THR A 301 -12.46 18.48 15.70
N ILE A 302 -12.46 19.67 16.31
CA ILE A 302 -11.61 20.80 15.90
C ILE A 302 -10.12 20.43 16.06
N PHE A 303 -9.75 19.78 17.16
CA PHE A 303 -8.38 19.32 17.39
C PHE A 303 -7.91 18.35 16.30
N ILE A 304 -8.72 17.34 15.95
CA ILE A 304 -8.41 16.39 14.88
C ILE A 304 -8.26 17.10 13.53
N ASN A 305 -9.20 18.00 13.19
CA ASN A 305 -9.13 18.76 11.95
C ASN A 305 -7.88 19.66 11.90
N GLY A 306 -7.49 20.26 13.04
CA GLY A 306 -6.25 21.01 13.17
C GLY A 306 -5.00 20.16 12.92
N MET A 307 -4.97 18.92 13.41
CA MET A 307 -3.88 17.98 13.12
C MET A 307 -3.80 17.61 11.63
N PHE A 308 -4.95 17.40 10.96
CA PHE A 308 -4.97 17.13 9.52
C PHE A 308 -4.54 18.34 8.69
N LEU A 309 -4.95 19.54 9.09
CA LEU A 309 -4.54 20.78 8.43
C LEU A 309 -3.03 21.00 8.58
N PHE A 310 -2.48 20.75 9.77
CA PHE A 310 -1.04 20.82 10.00
C PHE A 310 -0.26 19.78 9.17
N LYS A 311 -0.79 18.55 9.04
CA LYS A 311 -0.23 17.54 8.14
C LYS A 311 -0.21 18.05 6.69
N TYR A 312 -1.34 18.56 6.21
CA TYR A 312 -1.45 19.08 4.85
C TYR A 312 -0.50 20.25 4.61
N PHE A 313 -0.34 21.13 5.60
CA PHE A 313 0.66 22.20 5.57
C PHE A 313 2.09 21.65 5.42
N LEU A 314 2.46 20.60 6.17
CA LEU A 314 3.77 19.95 6.01
C LEU A 314 3.96 19.36 4.61
N GLU A 315 2.91 18.77 4.02
CA GLU A 315 2.94 18.23 2.65
C GLU A 315 3.12 19.33 1.60
N ILE A 316 2.61 20.54 1.83
CA ILE A 316 2.86 21.68 0.93
C ILE A 316 4.27 22.24 1.11
N CYS A 317 4.76 22.32 2.34
CA CYS A 317 6.07 22.87 2.64
C CYS A 317 7.23 22.02 2.12
N ILE A 318 7.04 20.70 2.01
CA ILE A 318 8.06 19.78 1.50
C ILE A 318 7.72 19.48 0.04
N THR A 319 8.56 19.94 -0.89
CA THR A 319 8.36 19.64 -2.31
C THR A 319 8.60 18.16 -2.62
N ASP A 320 7.65 17.53 -3.32
CA ASP A 320 7.72 16.13 -3.75
C ASP A 320 8.99 15.83 -4.56
N VAL A 321 9.38 16.77 -5.43
CA VAL A 321 10.54 16.67 -6.33
C VAL A 321 11.60 17.67 -5.88
N PRO A 322 12.84 17.24 -5.62
CA PRO A 322 13.88 18.15 -5.18
C PRO A 322 14.40 18.99 -6.37
N GLU A 323 14.88 20.19 -6.07
CA GLU A 323 15.26 21.22 -7.07
C GLU A 323 16.29 20.72 -8.09
N ASP A 324 17.24 19.89 -7.66
CA ASP A 324 18.27 19.28 -8.52
C ASP A 324 17.66 18.42 -9.65
N VAL A 325 16.59 17.68 -9.34
CA VAL A 325 15.88 16.85 -10.33
C VAL A 325 15.07 17.71 -11.30
N ILE A 326 14.46 18.79 -10.81
CA ILE A 326 13.69 19.73 -11.63
C ILE A 326 14.60 20.42 -12.65
N VAL A 327 15.73 20.97 -12.18
CA VAL A 327 16.72 21.62 -13.05
C VAL A 327 17.23 20.66 -14.12
N GLN A 328 17.49 19.40 -13.76
CA GLN A 328 17.97 18.41 -14.72
C GLN A 328 16.92 18.03 -15.77
N LYS A 329 15.65 17.87 -15.37
CA LYS A 329 14.55 17.65 -16.32
C LYS A 329 14.38 18.82 -17.27
N TYR A 330 14.40 20.05 -16.75
CA TYR A 330 14.32 21.25 -17.57
C TYR A 330 15.47 21.34 -18.58
N ARG A 331 16.70 21.00 -18.19
CA ARG A 331 17.86 20.92 -19.10
C ARG A 331 17.63 19.89 -20.22
N GLN A 332 17.08 18.72 -19.90
CA GLN A 332 16.77 17.69 -20.88
C GLN A 332 15.70 18.15 -21.87
N GLU A 333 14.61 18.74 -21.38
CA GLU A 333 13.55 19.30 -22.22
C GLU A 333 14.07 20.42 -23.12
N PHE A 334 14.90 21.32 -22.58
CA PHE A 334 15.56 22.37 -23.34
C PHE A 334 16.44 21.79 -24.46
N LEU A 335 17.31 20.83 -24.15
CA LEU A 335 18.17 20.18 -25.15
C LEU A 335 17.35 19.46 -26.22
N ILE A 336 16.26 18.76 -25.86
CA ILE A 336 15.36 18.13 -26.82
C ILE A 336 14.70 19.19 -27.71
N SER A 337 14.22 20.30 -27.15
CA SER A 337 13.59 21.38 -27.91
C SER A 337 14.54 22.00 -28.95
N LYS A 338 15.83 22.17 -28.58
CA LYS A 338 16.85 22.75 -29.45
C LYS A 338 17.38 21.77 -30.48
N CYS A 339 17.77 20.57 -30.06
CA CYS A 339 18.40 19.59 -30.94
C CYS A 339 17.41 18.84 -31.83
N LEU A 340 16.21 18.50 -31.32
CA LEU A 340 15.22 17.73 -32.08
C LEU A 340 14.29 18.64 -32.87
N TYR A 341 13.68 19.60 -32.18
CA TYR A 341 12.65 20.46 -32.79
C TYR A 341 13.20 21.73 -33.43
N HIS A 342 14.49 22.03 -33.24
CA HIS A 342 15.14 23.23 -33.77
C HIS A 342 14.32 24.51 -33.49
N MET A 343 13.70 24.57 -32.30
CA MET A 343 12.96 25.77 -31.91
C MET A 343 13.94 26.94 -31.85
N PRO A 344 13.67 28.07 -32.53
CA PRO A 344 14.50 29.25 -32.44
C PRO A 344 14.63 29.66 -30.97
N ASP A 345 15.74 30.32 -30.62
CA ASP A 345 15.79 30.98 -29.32
C ASP A 345 14.61 31.96 -29.25
N ASP A 346 13.97 32.03 -28.08
CA ASP A 346 13.07 33.14 -27.84
C ASP A 346 13.98 34.37 -27.96
N ASP A 347 13.97 35.00 -29.13
CA ASP A 347 14.65 36.26 -29.36
C ASP A 347 14.11 37.13 -28.22
N VAL A 348 14.98 37.45 -27.26
CA VAL A 348 14.69 38.52 -26.30
C VAL A 348 14.25 39.64 -27.21
N SER A 349 12.97 40.01 -27.15
CA SER A 349 12.46 41.10 -27.93
C SER A 349 13.15 42.34 -27.38
N CYS A 350 14.39 42.57 -27.81
CA CYS A 350 15.08 43.83 -27.65
C CYS A 350 14.09 44.81 -28.28
N PRO A 351 13.52 45.74 -27.49
CA PRO A 351 12.70 46.78 -28.05
C PRO A 351 13.53 47.40 -29.17
N ILE A 352 12.95 47.49 -30.37
CA ILE A 352 13.61 48.05 -31.55
C ILE A 352 14.17 49.42 -31.13
N GLY A 353 15.48 49.50 -30.85
CA GLY A 353 16.07 50.72 -30.32
C GLY A 353 17.36 50.60 -29.49
N ASP A 354 17.65 49.49 -28.80
CA ASP A 354 18.89 49.38 -28.00
C ASP A 354 19.80 48.25 -28.48
N ASP A 355 21.07 48.59 -28.65
CA ASP A 355 22.17 47.75 -29.13
C ASP A 355 22.29 46.44 -28.31
N CYS A 356 21.89 45.33 -28.93
CA CYS A 356 22.04 43.98 -28.38
C CYS A 356 23.24 43.23 -29.02
N ASP A 357 24.25 43.95 -29.47
CA ASP A 357 25.55 43.42 -29.90
C ASP A 357 26.54 43.55 -28.74
N ASP A 358 26.56 42.60 -27.78
CA ASP A 358 27.80 42.23 -27.06
C ASP A 358 27.69 41.07 -26.04
N LEU A 359 26.58 40.34 -25.94
CA LEU A 359 26.51 39.19 -25.01
C LEU A 359 27.19 37.92 -25.53
N ALA A 360 27.92 37.98 -26.65
CA ALA A 360 28.76 36.88 -27.14
C ALA A 360 30.18 36.89 -26.53
N ASN A 361 30.58 37.98 -25.85
CA ASN A 361 31.93 38.17 -25.34
C ASN A 361 32.11 37.90 -23.83
N GLU A 362 31.05 37.56 -23.09
CA GLU A 362 31.12 37.40 -21.62
C GLU A 362 31.28 35.93 -21.14
N LEU A 363 31.46 34.98 -22.05
CA LEU A 363 31.83 33.60 -21.75
C LEU A 363 33.34 33.37 -21.94
N THR A 364 34.17 34.18 -21.28
CA THR A 364 35.57 33.80 -21.06
C THR A 364 35.63 32.74 -19.96
N ILE A 365 35.83 31.50 -20.37
CA ILE A 365 36.25 30.40 -19.50
C ILE A 365 37.58 30.80 -18.89
N VAL A 366 37.60 31.06 -17.58
CA VAL A 366 38.84 31.22 -16.82
C VAL A 366 39.34 29.81 -16.53
N ASP A 367 40.23 29.31 -17.39
CA ASP A 367 41.06 28.15 -17.08
C ASP A 367 42.11 28.59 -16.05
N GLU A 368 41.87 28.29 -14.77
CA GLU A 368 42.90 28.31 -13.73
C GLU A 368 43.85 27.11 -13.97
N ASP A 369 44.84 27.29 -14.85
CA ASP A 369 46.08 26.50 -14.85
C ASP A 369 47.14 27.23 -15.69
N SER A 370 47.84 28.20 -15.09
CA SER A 370 49.23 28.57 -15.44
C SER A 370 49.77 29.74 -14.60
N SER A 371 50.42 29.42 -13.47
CA SER A 371 51.78 29.86 -13.09
C SER A 371 52.02 29.72 -11.60
#